data_AF-B7PCF3-F1
#
_entry.id   AF-B7PCF3-F1
#
_cell.length_a   1.000
_cell.length_b   1.000
_cell.length_c   1.000
_cell.angle_alpha   90.00
_cell.angle_beta   90.00
_cell.angle_gamma   90.00
#
_symmetry.space_group_name_H-M   'P 1'
#
loop_
_entity.id
_entity.type
_entity.pdbx_description
1 polymer ?
#
loop_
_entity_poly.entity_id
_entity_poly.type
_entity_poly.pdbx_seq_one_letter_code
_entity_poly.pdbx_strand_id
1 'polypeptide(L)'
;MARTRQTSTAVKVQGTRSPRITTALLLKSLLHSHTSQFRRVFIPGPVHVWEVRPYERGTEVFIRQLPFHRLVQRIAPKYITAFWFRKEVLALLQRISEAYLTCQFKHSSACSYHGKRLLLTARDVLLARRIRGDEFTSSDVCVH
;
A
#
# COMPACT_ATOMS: atom_id res chain seq x y z
N MET A 1 -10.85 56.28 -68.47
CA MET A 1 -9.61 56.43 -69.25
C MET A 1 -8.45 56.70 -68.29
N ALA A 2 -7.24 56.30 -68.71
CA ALA A 2 -5.91 56.63 -68.15
C ALA A 2 -5.39 55.85 -66.92
N ARG A 3 -4.55 54.85 -67.25
CA ARG A 3 -3.44 54.27 -66.48
C ARG A 3 -2.40 55.32 -66.09
N THR A 4 -1.75 55.12 -64.93
CA THR A 4 -0.32 55.42 -64.69
C THR A 4 0.18 54.52 -63.53
N ARG A 5 0.88 53.43 -63.85
CA ARG A 5 2.36 53.21 -63.86
C ARG A 5 2.99 52.90 -62.49
N GLN A 6 3.56 51.70 -62.43
CA GLN A 6 4.36 51.09 -61.36
C GLN A 6 5.80 51.64 -61.34
N THR A 7 6.41 51.70 -60.15
CA THR A 7 7.82 51.38 -59.77
C THR A 7 7.91 51.53 -58.24
N SER A 8 8.68 50.83 -57.41
CA SER A 8 9.61 49.70 -57.48
C SER A 8 9.96 49.33 -56.02
N THR A 9 10.38 48.07 -55.79
CA THR A 9 11.29 47.60 -54.71
C THR A 9 10.89 47.73 -53.23
N ALA A 10 10.58 46.60 -52.59
CA ALA A 10 11.38 46.02 -51.49
C ALA A 10 10.70 44.76 -50.93
N VAL A 11 11.25 43.59 -51.26
CA VAL A 11 10.93 42.33 -50.60
C VAL A 11 11.50 42.37 -49.18
N LYS A 12 10.67 42.17 -48.16
CA LYS A 12 11.14 41.89 -46.78
C LYS A 12 10.64 40.51 -46.35
N VAL A 13 11.45 39.52 -46.69
CA VAL A 13 11.47 38.20 -46.03
C VAL A 13 12.19 38.36 -44.69
N GLN A 14 11.67 37.67 -43.67
CA GLN A 14 12.28 37.23 -42.39
C GLN A 14 11.28 37.49 -41.27
N GLY A 15 10.87 36.53 -40.45
CA GLY A 15 11.40 35.21 -40.21
C GLY A 15 10.87 34.81 -38.82
N THR A 16 10.45 33.56 -38.68
CA THR A 16 10.04 32.97 -37.42
C THR A 16 11.19 33.08 -36.41
N ARG A 17 11.11 34.03 -35.47
CA ARG A 17 12.05 34.10 -34.36
C ARG A 17 11.63 33.05 -33.34
N SER A 18 12.20 31.85 -33.46
CA SER A 18 12.26 30.89 -32.37
C SER A 18 12.96 31.55 -31.17
N PRO A 19 12.50 31.30 -29.93
CA PRO A 19 13.15 31.85 -28.76
C PRO A 19 14.58 31.32 -28.73
N ARG A 20 15.55 32.23 -28.77
CA ARG A 20 16.96 31.88 -28.51
C ARG A 20 17.03 31.46 -27.05
N ILE A 21 16.90 30.16 -26.82
CA ILE A 21 17.35 29.51 -25.59
C ILE A 21 18.81 29.92 -25.46
N THR A 22 19.08 30.84 -24.55
CA THR A 22 20.44 31.29 -24.29
C THR A 22 21.22 30.08 -23.81
N THR A 23 22.46 29.94 -24.28
CA THR A 23 23.39 28.89 -23.84
C THR A 23 23.49 28.83 -22.32
N ALA A 24 23.25 29.93 -21.60
CA ALA A 24 23.14 29.99 -20.15
C ALA A 24 22.01 29.13 -19.54
N LEU A 25 20.84 29.00 -20.19
CA LEU A 25 19.75 28.13 -19.73
C LEU A 25 20.08 26.65 -19.97
N LEU A 26 20.74 26.34 -21.09
CA LEU A 26 21.21 24.99 -21.39
C LEU A 26 22.39 24.59 -20.47
N LEU A 27 23.27 25.53 -20.14
CA LEU A 27 24.34 25.30 -19.18
C LEU A 27 23.82 25.15 -17.74
N LYS A 28 22.70 25.79 -17.38
CA LYS A 28 22.05 25.59 -16.07
C LYS A 28 21.47 24.19 -15.89
N SER A 29 20.93 23.56 -16.93
CA SER A 29 20.48 22.15 -16.85
C SER A 29 21.65 21.16 -16.87
N LEU A 30 22.75 21.49 -17.55
CA LEU A 30 23.97 20.67 -17.56
C LEU A 30 24.76 20.75 -16.24
N LEU A 31 24.73 21.88 -15.53
CA LEU A 31 25.40 22.09 -14.25
C LEU A 31 24.61 21.54 -13.03
N HIS A 32 23.36 21.08 -13.20
CA HIS A 32 22.59 20.43 -12.14
C HIS A 32 22.93 18.93 -11.95
N SER A 33 24.00 18.44 -12.59
CA SER A 33 24.40 17.03 -12.60
C SER A 33 25.31 16.60 -11.43
N HIS A 34 25.67 17.50 -10.50
CA HIS A 34 26.59 17.18 -9.40
C HIS A 34 26.10 17.46 -7.98
N THR A 35 24.85 17.87 -7.78
CA THR A 35 24.19 17.47 -6.54
C THR A 35 23.59 16.11 -6.82
N SER A 36 24.40 15.07 -6.62
CA SER A 36 23.86 13.75 -6.36
C SER A 36 22.78 13.96 -5.31
N GLN A 37 21.52 13.91 -5.74
CA GLN A 37 20.41 13.78 -4.80
C GLN A 37 20.83 12.58 -3.97
N PHE A 38 21.30 12.79 -2.75
CA PHE A 38 21.62 11.71 -1.84
C PHE A 38 20.32 10.93 -1.76
N ARG A 39 20.26 9.84 -2.52
CA ARG A 39 19.12 8.95 -2.58
C ARG A 39 19.05 8.47 -1.16
N ARG A 40 18.11 9.00 -0.38
CA ARG A 40 18.05 8.77 1.06
C ARG A 40 18.14 7.27 1.26
N VAL A 41 19.30 6.82 1.72
CA VAL A 41 19.52 5.42 2.03
C VAL A 41 18.55 5.13 3.15
N PHE A 42 17.72 4.11 2.96
CA PHE A 42 16.84 3.65 4.01
C PHE A 42 17.72 3.25 5.20
N ILE A 43 17.79 4.10 6.21
CA ILE A 43 18.40 3.78 7.47
C ILE A 43 17.41 2.83 8.14
N PRO A 44 17.77 1.58 8.42
CA PRO A 44 16.90 0.66 9.14
C PRO A 44 16.68 1.20 10.55
N GLY A 45 15.63 2.00 10.70
CA GLY A 45 15.08 2.48 11.97
C GLY A 45 13.77 1.77 12.29
N PRO A 46 12.99 2.23 13.27
CA PRO A 46 11.71 1.64 13.65
C PRO A 46 10.61 1.97 12.61
N VAL A 47 10.81 1.51 11.38
CA VAL A 47 9.90 1.66 10.24
C VAL A 47 8.56 1.01 10.56
N HIS A 48 8.59 -0.05 11.36
CA HIS A 48 7.41 -0.69 11.92
C HIS A 48 6.45 0.28 12.61
N VAL A 49 6.93 1.27 13.38
CA VAL A 49 6.05 2.22 14.08
C VAL A 49 5.33 3.14 13.10
N TRP A 50 6.01 3.55 12.03
CA TRP A 50 5.43 4.37 10.97
C TRP A 50 4.42 3.60 10.13
N GLU A 51 4.66 2.31 9.90
CA GLU A 51 3.75 1.41 9.21
C GLU A 51 2.49 1.13 10.03
N VAL A 52 2.60 0.96 11.36
CA VAL A 52 1.46 0.58 12.22
C VAL A 52 0.50 1.74 12.53
N ARG A 53 1.03 2.96 12.74
CA ARG A 53 0.22 4.13 13.16
C ARG A 53 -0.94 4.52 12.25
N PRO A 54 -0.84 4.42 10.91
CA PRO A 54 -1.98 4.61 10.02
C PRO A 54 -3.07 3.56 10.23
N TYR A 55 -2.68 2.29 10.35
CA TYR A 55 -3.62 1.17 10.52
C TYR A 55 -4.31 1.15 11.88
N GLU A 56 -3.68 1.70 12.92
CA GLU A 56 -4.32 1.85 14.24
C GLU A 56 -5.33 2.99 14.30
N ARG A 57 -5.13 4.05 13.50
CA ARG A 57 -6.06 5.18 13.40
C ARG A 57 -7.17 4.92 12.41
N GLY A 58 -6.87 4.19 11.34
CA GLY A 58 -7.83 3.77 10.34
C GLY A 58 -8.73 2.66 10.85
N THR A 59 -9.89 2.54 10.22
CA THR A 59 -10.82 1.43 10.45
C THR A 59 -11.08 0.64 9.17
N GLU A 60 -10.18 0.77 8.19
CA GLU A 60 -10.23 0.06 6.93
C GLU A 60 -9.92 -1.43 7.11
N VAL A 61 -10.25 -2.20 6.09
CA VAL A 61 -10.10 -3.65 6.08
C VAL A 61 -8.70 -3.98 5.56
N PHE A 62 -7.97 -4.85 6.25
CA PHE A 62 -6.56 -5.15 5.94
C PHE A 62 -6.41 -6.18 4.82
N ILE A 63 -7.30 -7.16 4.75
CA ILE A 63 -7.25 -8.23 3.75
C ILE A 63 -8.09 -7.81 2.54
N ARG A 64 -7.61 -8.13 1.32
CA ARG A 64 -8.41 -7.90 0.11
C ARG A 64 -9.70 -8.71 0.17
N GLN A 65 -10.83 -8.09 -0.19
CA GLN A 65 -12.15 -8.71 -0.06
C GLN A 65 -12.33 -9.98 -0.91
N LEU A 66 -11.82 -9.99 -2.15
CA LEU A 66 -11.98 -11.12 -3.07
C LEU A 66 -11.34 -12.43 -2.56
N PRO A 67 -10.05 -12.46 -2.15
CA PRO A 67 -9.46 -13.69 -1.62
C PRO A 67 -10.10 -14.13 -0.30
N PHE A 68 -10.50 -13.20 0.58
CA PHE A 68 -11.23 -13.54 1.81
C PHE A 68 -12.57 -14.21 1.49
N HIS A 69 -13.32 -13.65 0.54
CA HIS A 69 -14.59 -14.21 0.09
C HIS A 69 -14.41 -15.63 -0.48
N ARG A 70 -13.41 -15.85 -1.35
CA ARG A 70 -13.10 -17.20 -1.87
C ARG A 70 -12.76 -18.19 -0.76
N LEU A 71 -12.04 -17.75 0.28
CA LEU A 71 -11.73 -18.57 1.44
C LEU A 71 -12.99 -18.96 2.22
N VAL A 72 -13.90 -18.01 2.47
CA VAL A 72 -15.17 -18.30 3.14
C VAL A 72 -16.00 -19.28 2.32
N GLN A 73 -16.12 -19.08 1.01
CA GLN A 73 -16.84 -20.02 0.13
C GLN A 73 -16.22 -21.42 0.08
N ARG A 74 -14.90 -21.53 0.25
CA ARG A 74 -14.21 -22.83 0.32
C ARG A 74 -14.46 -23.57 1.64
N ILE A 75 -14.63 -22.84 2.75
CA ILE A 75 -14.77 -23.41 4.10
C ILE A 75 -16.23 -23.69 4.46
N ALA A 76 -17.16 -22.81 4.05
CA ALA A 76 -18.57 -22.88 4.40
C ALA A 76 -19.28 -24.22 4.12
N PRO A 77 -19.03 -24.91 2.98
CA PRO A 77 -19.67 -26.20 2.70
C PRO A 77 -19.40 -27.28 3.75
N LYS A 78 -18.30 -27.16 4.54
CA LYS A 78 -17.98 -28.13 5.60
C LYS A 78 -18.95 -28.07 6.78
N TYR A 79 -19.65 -26.96 6.99
CA TYR A 79 -20.47 -26.72 8.18
C TYR A 79 -21.97 -26.64 7.86
N ILE A 80 -22.33 -26.11 6.69
CA ILE A 80 -23.73 -25.87 6.32
C ILE A 80 -23.91 -26.22 4.84
N THR A 81 -24.86 -27.11 4.53
CA THR A 81 -25.19 -27.51 3.16
C THR A 81 -26.18 -26.54 2.53
N ALA A 82 -25.83 -26.00 1.35
CA ALA A 82 -26.55 -25.02 0.53
C ALA A 82 -26.60 -23.58 1.09
N PHE A 83 -25.69 -22.72 0.61
CA PHE A 83 -25.64 -21.31 1.00
C PHE A 83 -25.57 -20.35 -0.21
N TRP A 84 -26.19 -19.19 -0.02
CA TRP A 84 -25.84 -17.96 -0.72
C TRP A 84 -25.55 -16.92 0.37
N PHE A 85 -24.32 -16.42 0.44
CA PHE A 85 -23.99 -15.39 1.41
C PHE A 85 -24.42 -14.01 0.89
N ARG A 86 -25.14 -13.25 1.73
CA ARG A 86 -25.34 -11.81 1.48
C ARG A 86 -23.98 -11.10 1.55
N LYS A 87 -23.81 -10.04 0.74
CA LYS A 87 -22.59 -9.23 0.74
C LYS A 87 -22.26 -8.66 2.13
N GLU A 88 -23.28 -8.26 2.88
CA GLU A 88 -23.15 -7.72 4.24
C GLU A 88 -22.57 -8.75 5.21
N VAL A 89 -23.00 -10.01 5.13
CA VAL A 89 -22.52 -11.10 5.99
C VAL A 89 -21.04 -11.36 5.73
N LEU A 90 -20.62 -11.37 4.47
CA LEU A 90 -19.22 -11.54 4.10
C LEU A 90 -18.34 -10.40 4.62
N ALA A 91 -18.81 -9.17 4.51
CA ALA A 91 -18.11 -8.00 5.04
C ALA A 91 -18.01 -8.05 6.57
N LEU A 92 -19.07 -8.47 7.26
CA LEU A 92 -19.09 -8.62 8.71
C LEU A 92 -18.14 -9.73 9.18
N LEU A 93 -18.18 -10.90 8.54
CA LEU A 93 -17.27 -12.02 8.82
C LEU A 93 -15.82 -11.58 8.67
N GLN A 94 -15.51 -10.82 7.61
CA GLN A 94 -14.19 -10.28 7.40
C GLN A 94 -13.78 -9.37 8.56
N ARG A 95 -14.64 -8.41 8.90
CA ARG A 95 -14.36 -7.45 9.96
C ARG A 95 -14.15 -8.10 11.32
N ILE A 96 -14.96 -9.10 11.68
CA ILE A 96 -14.81 -9.87 12.92
C ILE A 96 -13.49 -10.65 12.90
N SER A 97 -13.17 -11.32 11.80
CA SER A 97 -11.93 -12.10 11.69
C SER A 97 -10.68 -11.24 11.81
N GLU A 98 -10.66 -10.05 11.19
CA GLU A 98 -9.54 -9.12 11.29
C GLU A 98 -9.43 -8.46 12.66
N ALA A 99 -10.56 -8.14 13.30
CA ALA A 99 -10.58 -7.66 14.69
C ALA A 99 -10.01 -8.71 15.65
N TYR A 100 -10.35 -9.99 15.43
CA TYR A 100 -9.78 -11.10 16.20
C TYR A 100 -8.27 -11.24 15.98
N LEU A 101 -7.81 -11.20 14.73
CA LEU A 101 -6.38 -11.32 14.40
C LEU A 101 -5.57 -10.15 14.97
N THR A 102 -6.04 -8.91 14.84
CA THR A 102 -5.35 -7.74 15.41
C THR A 102 -5.27 -7.80 16.93
N CYS A 103 -6.35 -8.22 17.60
CA CYS A 103 -6.35 -8.46 19.04
C CYS A 103 -5.32 -9.54 19.42
N GLN A 104 -5.32 -10.67 18.70
CA GLN A 104 -4.36 -11.76 18.91
C GLN A 104 -2.91 -11.29 18.73
N PHE A 105 -2.61 -10.46 17.72
CA PHE A 105 -1.28 -9.94 17.50
C PHE A 105 -0.84 -8.94 18.57
N LYS A 106 -1.75 -8.14 19.13
CA LYS A 106 -1.45 -7.25 20.28
C LYS A 106 -1.06 -8.06 21.53
N HIS A 107 -1.74 -9.17 21.81
CA HIS A 107 -1.37 -10.04 22.92
C HIS A 107 -0.04 -10.77 22.66
N SER A 108 0.15 -11.24 21.43
CA SER A 108 1.37 -11.95 21.03
C SER A 108 2.60 -11.02 21.03
N SER A 109 2.44 -9.75 20.65
CA SER A 109 3.52 -8.76 20.72
C SER A 109 3.90 -8.41 22.16
N ALA A 110 2.92 -8.32 23.07
CA ALA A 110 3.19 -8.17 24.50
C ALA A 110 3.98 -9.37 25.07
N CYS A 111 3.66 -10.59 24.63
CA CYS A 111 4.42 -11.79 25.01
C CYS A 111 5.86 -11.78 24.47
N SER A 112 6.07 -11.35 23.22
CA SER A 112 7.42 -11.19 22.66
C SER A 112 8.23 -10.14 23.42
N TYR A 113 7.61 -8.99 23.72
CA TYR A 113 8.23 -7.92 24.50
C TYR A 113 8.57 -8.35 25.93
N HIS A 114 7.71 -9.14 26.58
CA HIS A 114 8.00 -9.75 27.88
C HIS A 114 9.28 -10.61 27.84
N GLY A 115 9.50 -11.32 26.72
CA GLY A 115 10.73 -12.07 26.45
C GLY A 115 11.92 -11.23 25.95
N LYS A 116 11.87 -9.89 26.06
CA LYS A 116 12.91 -8.95 25.58
C LYS A 116 13.21 -9.07 24.08
N ARG A 117 12.25 -9.53 23.28
CA ARG A 117 12.35 -9.65 21.82
C ARG A 117 11.45 -8.63 21.15
N LEU A 118 11.84 -8.17 19.96
CA LEU A 118 11.03 -7.30 19.10
C LEU A 118 10.34 -8.06 17.95
N LEU A 119 10.87 -9.25 17.61
CA LEU A 119 10.34 -10.09 16.55
C LEU A 119 9.24 -11.01 17.10
N LEU A 120 8.10 -11.04 16.41
CA LEU A 120 6.98 -11.90 16.77
C LEU A 120 7.25 -13.34 16.29
N THR A 121 7.13 -14.31 17.19
CA THR A 121 7.36 -15.74 16.89
C THR A 121 6.10 -16.57 17.10
N ALA A 122 6.03 -17.75 16.48
CA ALA A 122 4.90 -18.67 16.66
C ALA A 122 4.67 -19.05 18.12
N ARG A 123 5.75 -19.14 18.93
CA ARG A 123 5.67 -19.41 20.37
C ARG A 123 4.90 -18.34 21.13
N ASP A 124 5.03 -17.07 20.74
CA ASP A 124 4.36 -15.95 21.39
C ASP A 124 2.86 -15.96 21.10
N VAL A 125 2.48 -16.35 19.88
CA VAL A 125 1.07 -16.54 19.50
C VAL A 125 0.45 -17.69 20.27
N LEU A 126 1.14 -18.83 20.36
CA LEU A 126 0.67 -19.99 21.10
C LEU A 126 0.56 -19.70 22.60
N LEU A 127 1.55 -19.00 23.18
CA LEU A 127 1.52 -18.58 24.58
C LEU A 127 0.33 -17.65 24.85
N ALA A 128 0.12 -16.64 24.00
CA ALA A 128 -1.01 -15.72 24.14
C ALA A 128 -2.36 -16.45 24.06
N ARG A 129 -2.53 -17.41 23.14
CA ARG A 129 -3.75 -18.25 23.07
C ARG A 129 -3.94 -19.10 24.31
N ARG A 130 -2.86 -19.71 24.80
CA ARG A 130 -2.89 -20.53 26.02
C ARG A 130 -3.30 -19.73 27.25
N ILE A 131 -2.80 -18.51 27.40
CA ILE A 131 -3.20 -17.61 28.51
C ILE A 131 -4.66 -17.19 28.38
N ARG A 132 -5.15 -16.96 27.15
CA ARG A 132 -6.57 -16.63 26.93
C ARG A 132 -7.51 -17.80 27.22
N GLY A 133 -7.01 -19.04 27.24
CA GLY A 133 -7.85 -20.24 27.34
C GLY A 133 -8.46 -20.65 26.00
N ASP A 134 -7.92 -20.17 24.88
CA ASP A 134 -8.30 -20.60 23.53
C ASP A 134 -7.69 -21.99 23.25
N GLU A 135 -8.16 -23.03 23.93
CA GLU A 135 -7.72 -24.41 23.66
C GLU A 135 -8.34 -24.92 22.36
N PHE A 136 -7.66 -24.67 21.25
CA PHE A 136 -7.82 -25.51 20.06
C PHE A 136 -7.12 -26.83 20.32
N THR A 137 -7.85 -27.81 20.86
CA THR A 137 -7.41 -29.20 20.80
C THR A 137 -7.21 -29.58 19.33
N SER A 138 -6.13 -30.32 19.05
CA SER A 138 -5.78 -30.82 17.71
C SER A 138 -6.87 -31.69 17.04
N SER A 139 -7.98 -31.96 17.74
CA SER A 139 -9.17 -32.65 17.24
C SER A 139 -9.87 -31.91 16.10
N ASP A 140 -9.78 -30.58 16.03
CA ASP A 140 -10.61 -29.79 15.11
C ASP A 140 -9.92 -29.53 13.75
N VAL A 141 -8.62 -29.83 13.67
CA VAL A 141 -7.83 -29.76 12.42
C VAL A 141 -7.85 -31.08 11.68
N CYS A 142 -8.18 -32.18 12.36
CA CYS A 142 -8.28 -33.54 11.80
C CYS A 142 -9.74 -33.96 11.63
N VAL A 143 -10.54 -33.16 10.92
CA VAL A 143 -11.78 -33.65 10.29
C VAL A 143 -11.75 -33.27 8.81
N HIS A 144 -11.42 -34.29 8.01
CA HIS A 144 -11.26 -34.39 6.56
C HIS A 144 -10.01 -33.76 5.94
#